data_AF-A0A933K2D4-F1
#
_entry.id   AF-A0A933K2D4-F1
#
_cell.length_a   1.000
_cell.length_b   1.000
_cell.length_c   1.000
_cell.angle_alpha   90.00
_cell.angle_beta   90.00
_cell.angle_gamma   90.00
#
_symmetry.space_group_name_H-M   'P 1'
#
loop_
_entity.id
_entity.type
_entity.pdbx_description
1 polymer ?
#
loop_
_entity_poly.entity_id
_entity_poly.type
_entity_poly.pdbx_seq_one_letter_code
_entity_poly.pdbx_strand_id
1 'polypeptide(L)'
;MGFFDWLIELLVGGPSTDRFSSPQPPPRRPPGARQSRRLDLDIEQFTPLSDSEVKKQARTLGRAWSNPWFGRRDLIPPPEDPRTLLIDRAMVGHGLLTPEELVRIHEIGLEMDKVRPDLAMAKVEAQAAVARTVEERRARKLARQQESARLKKLGAEAVAQRRATDIVYLGPGVSRGLADRRSNVEKLAAASLPVLASPADVAQALGLAVPRLRWLAFHSDAASRLHYVRFTVPKKSGGTRELSSPHRALAAAQRWVLTSVLDKVPTLPAAHGFVKGRSTVTNASVHVNRAVVVNLDLVDFFPSITFPRVRGVFQRLGYSPAAATVLALLATEAPRRTVAYAGKTFHVATGPRALPQGACTSPALSNLVARGLDARLSGIAAKLGFAYTRYADDLTFSGPDEVQNLVGYLMARVRHIAGDEGFAVNEAKTRVQRRNTAQQVTGIVVNQRPNVPRTEVRRLRAILHRAATEGLAAQNRQNHPRFAEWVQGMVAYISMVNPAQGKPLAEALARLDAKKGP
;
A
#
# COMPACT_ATOMS: atom_id res chain seq x y z
N MET A 1 -15.08 -40.44 -10.84
CA MET A 1 -16.15 -39.44 -10.91
C MET A 1 -16.09 -38.63 -9.63
N GLY A 2 -15.76 -37.34 -9.70
CA GLY A 2 -15.43 -36.57 -8.50
C GLY A 2 -15.72 -35.09 -8.70
N PHE A 3 -16.46 -34.55 -7.73
CA PHE A 3 -16.69 -33.13 -7.36
C PHE A 3 -17.05 -32.11 -8.45
N PHE A 4 -16.43 -32.14 -9.62
CA PHE A 4 -16.75 -31.29 -10.77
C PHE A 4 -18.11 -31.64 -11.41
N ASP A 5 -18.52 -32.91 -11.45
CA ASP A 5 -19.83 -33.31 -12.00
C ASP A 5 -21.00 -32.85 -11.12
N TRP A 6 -20.84 -32.85 -9.79
CA TRP A 6 -21.85 -32.36 -8.84
C TRP A 6 -21.98 -30.82 -8.85
N LEU A 7 -20.89 -30.10 -9.14
CA LEU A 7 -20.90 -28.64 -9.24
C LEU A 7 -21.60 -28.14 -10.51
N ILE A 8 -21.59 -28.93 -11.59
CA ILE A 8 -22.27 -28.62 -12.85
C ILE A 8 -23.80 -28.79 -12.70
N GLU A 9 -24.28 -29.80 -11.99
CA GLU A 9 -25.72 -29.98 -11.69
C GLU A 9 -26.31 -28.89 -10.78
N LEU A 10 -25.50 -28.29 -9.90
CA LEU A 10 -25.96 -27.23 -8.99
C LEU A 10 -25.97 -25.83 -9.66
N LEU A 11 -25.13 -25.61 -10.68
CA LEU A 11 -25.00 -24.33 -11.40
C LEU A 11 -25.85 -24.27 -12.68
N VAL A 12 -26.18 -25.42 -13.27
CA VAL A 12 -27.04 -25.54 -14.44
C VAL A 12 -28.26 -26.35 -14.01
N GLY A 13 -29.27 -25.65 -13.46
CA GLY A 13 -30.54 -26.28 -13.11
C GLY A 13 -31.02 -27.17 -14.26
N GLY A 14 -31.31 -28.43 -13.92
CA GLY A 14 -31.64 -29.48 -14.88
C GLY A 14 -32.79 -29.12 -15.83
N PRO A 15 -32.94 -29.86 -16.95
CA PRO A 15 -33.94 -29.56 -17.95
C PRO A 15 -35.34 -29.80 -17.38
N SER A 16 -36.02 -28.72 -16.99
CA SER A 16 -37.46 -28.76 -16.84
C SER A 16 -38.04 -29.04 -18.22
N THR A 17 -38.47 -30.26 -18.46
CA THR A 17 -39.38 -30.60 -19.54
C THR A 17 -40.76 -30.03 -19.24
N ASP A 18 -40.87 -28.71 -19.17
CA ASP A 18 -42.14 -28.03 -19.38
C ASP A 18 -42.13 -27.57 -20.82
N ARG A 19 -42.72 -28.43 -21.66
CA ARG A 19 -43.18 -28.01 -22.98
C ARG A 19 -43.97 -26.73 -22.77
N PHE A 20 -43.57 -25.67 -23.46
CA PHE A 20 -44.35 -24.44 -23.60
C PHE A 20 -45.80 -24.81 -23.94
N SER A 21 -46.66 -24.87 -22.92
CA SER A 21 -48.09 -24.83 -23.13
C SER A 21 -48.41 -23.36 -23.33
N SER A 22 -48.36 -22.93 -24.59
CA SER A 22 -49.01 -21.70 -25.00
C SER A 22 -50.43 -21.74 -24.42
N PRO A 23 -50.88 -20.72 -23.66
CA PRO A 23 -52.25 -20.72 -23.16
C PRO A 23 -53.19 -20.91 -24.36
N GLN A 24 -53.97 -21.99 -24.35
CA GLN A 24 -54.97 -22.19 -25.39
C GLN A 24 -55.87 -20.96 -25.41
N PRO A 25 -56.13 -20.36 -26.59
CA PRO A 25 -57.11 -19.29 -26.68
C PRO A 25 -58.46 -19.84 -26.17
N PRO A 26 -59.24 -19.03 -25.44
CA PRO A 26 -60.56 -19.47 -24.97
C PRO A 26 -61.39 -19.97 -26.17
N PRO A 27 -62.25 -21.00 -25.98
CA PRO A 27 -63.07 -21.52 -27.07
C PRO A 27 -63.88 -20.37 -27.67
N ARG A 28 -63.72 -20.14 -28.98
CA ARG A 28 -64.51 -19.16 -29.72
C ARG A 28 -65.98 -19.53 -29.54
N ARG A 29 -66.78 -18.64 -28.94
CA ARG A 29 -68.23 -18.77 -28.96
C ARG A 29 -68.67 -18.90 -30.43
N PRO A 30 -69.55 -19.86 -30.78
CA PRO A 30 -70.11 -19.89 -32.12
C PRO A 30 -70.82 -18.56 -32.37
N PRO A 31 -70.70 -17.97 -33.57
CA PRO A 31 -71.43 -16.74 -33.87
C PRO A 31 -72.92 -17.07 -33.75
N GLY A 32 -73.60 -16.47 -32.77
CA GLY A 32 -75.04 -16.56 -32.69
C GLY A 32 -75.62 -16.05 -34.01
N ALA A 33 -76.50 -16.83 -34.63
CA ALA A 33 -77.16 -16.48 -35.89
C ALA A 33 -77.89 -15.14 -35.74
N ARG A 34 -77.24 -14.05 -36.13
CA ARG A 34 -77.83 -12.73 -36.23
C ARG A 34 -78.36 -12.56 -37.64
N GLN A 35 -79.67 -12.39 -37.75
CA GLN A 35 -80.38 -12.10 -39.00
C GLN A 35 -79.63 -11.04 -39.80
N SER A 36 -79.28 -11.36 -41.05
CA SER A 36 -78.71 -10.40 -41.98
C SER A 36 -79.78 -9.36 -42.34
N ARG A 37 -79.74 -8.18 -41.73
CA ARG A 37 -80.31 -7.00 -42.38
C ARG A 37 -79.43 -6.72 -43.59
N ARG A 38 -79.92 -7.02 -44.79
CA ARG A 38 -79.41 -6.36 -46.00
C ARG A 38 -79.91 -4.92 -45.95
N LEU A 39 -79.01 -3.99 -46.27
CA LEU A 39 -79.38 -2.60 -46.49
C LEU A 39 -80.09 -2.56 -47.85
N ASP A 40 -81.43 -2.43 -47.86
CA ASP A 40 -82.20 -2.18 -49.08
C ASP A 40 -82.07 -0.69 -49.45
N LEU A 41 -80.84 -0.29 -49.79
CA LEU A 41 -80.53 1.06 -50.27
C LEU A 41 -80.73 1.10 -51.78
N ASP A 42 -81.69 1.90 -52.22
CA ASP A 42 -81.92 2.18 -53.63
C ASP A 42 -81.13 3.43 -54.03
N ILE A 43 -80.51 3.41 -55.22
CA ILE A 43 -79.74 4.53 -55.78
C ILE A 43 -80.61 5.79 -55.87
N GLU A 44 -81.91 5.62 -56.12
CA GLU A 44 -82.88 6.72 -56.17
C GLU A 44 -82.98 7.49 -54.85
N GLN A 45 -82.65 6.86 -53.72
CA GLN A 45 -82.65 7.50 -52.40
C GLN A 45 -81.55 8.56 -52.27
N PHE A 46 -80.54 8.56 -53.14
CA PHE A 46 -79.43 9.54 -53.16
C PHE A 46 -79.57 10.59 -54.26
N THR A 47 -80.78 10.80 -54.78
CA THR A 47 -81.07 11.85 -55.77
C THR A 47 -80.45 13.20 -55.36
N PRO A 48 -79.67 13.84 -56.25
CA PRO A 48 -78.91 15.04 -55.92
C PRO A 48 -79.83 16.21 -55.55
N LEU A 49 -79.46 16.93 -54.49
CA LEU A 49 -80.14 18.15 -54.05
C LEU A 49 -79.28 19.36 -54.35
N SER A 50 -79.89 20.48 -54.74
CA SER A 50 -79.20 21.76 -54.89
C SER A 50 -78.87 22.39 -53.51
N ASP A 51 -77.86 23.27 -53.46
CA ASP A 51 -77.49 24.01 -52.23
C ASP A 51 -78.66 24.70 -51.54
N SER A 52 -79.62 25.20 -52.34
CA SER A 52 -80.80 25.89 -51.84
C SER A 52 -81.75 24.94 -51.11
N GLU A 53 -81.88 23.70 -51.62
CA GLU A 53 -82.72 22.64 -51.06
C GLU A 53 -82.06 21.99 -49.85
N VAL A 54 -80.74 21.76 -49.91
CA VAL A 54 -79.96 21.25 -48.77
C VAL A 54 -80.06 22.22 -47.59
N LYS A 55 -79.89 23.54 -47.82
CA LYS A 55 -80.02 24.56 -46.76
C LYS A 55 -81.44 24.64 -46.19
N LYS A 56 -82.47 24.43 -47.01
CA LYS A 56 -83.87 24.42 -46.57
C LYS A 56 -84.19 23.19 -45.72
N GLN A 57 -83.78 22.00 -46.17
CA GLN A 57 -83.96 20.74 -45.44
C GLN A 57 -83.12 20.68 -44.14
N ALA A 58 -81.92 21.24 -44.16
CA ALA A 58 -81.07 21.37 -42.98
C ALA A 58 -81.69 22.27 -41.89
N ARG A 59 -82.41 23.34 -42.29
CA ARG A 59 -83.13 24.23 -41.36
C ARG A 59 -84.34 23.56 -40.71
N THR A 60 -85.03 22.68 -41.44
CA THR A 60 -86.19 21.91 -40.92
C THR A 60 -85.78 20.77 -39.99
N LEU A 61 -84.59 20.20 -40.15
CA LEU A 61 -84.07 19.14 -39.27
C LEU A 61 -83.66 19.62 -37.86
N GLY A 62 -83.69 20.94 -37.62
CA GLY A 62 -83.65 21.58 -36.30
C GLY A 62 -82.39 21.35 -35.44
N ARG A 63 -82.21 22.19 -34.40
CA ARG A 63 -81.22 21.98 -33.31
C ARG A 63 -81.63 20.85 -32.35
N ALA A 64 -82.14 19.73 -32.88
CA ALA A 64 -82.39 18.54 -32.09
C ALA A 64 -81.05 17.87 -31.74
N TRP A 65 -80.91 17.57 -30.46
CA TRP A 65 -79.76 17.13 -29.67
C TRP A 65 -78.70 16.21 -30.33
N SER A 66 -77.52 16.22 -29.71
CA SER A 66 -76.32 15.42 -30.00
C SER A 66 -76.56 14.17 -30.86
N ASN A 67 -76.09 14.20 -32.11
CA ASN A 67 -76.02 12.98 -32.91
C ASN A 67 -74.78 12.17 -32.46
N PRO A 68 -74.92 10.92 -31.98
CA PRO A 68 -73.81 10.08 -31.49
C PRO A 68 -72.70 9.84 -32.52
N TRP A 69 -73.04 10.03 -33.79
CA TRP A 69 -72.18 9.75 -34.94
C TRP A 69 -71.41 10.99 -35.42
N PHE A 70 -71.89 12.19 -35.09
CA PHE A 70 -71.34 13.45 -35.61
C PHE A 70 -70.05 13.83 -34.87
N GLY A 71 -68.95 13.99 -35.62
CA GLY A 71 -67.61 14.25 -35.07
C GLY A 71 -66.77 12.97 -34.85
N ARG A 72 -67.36 11.78 -34.97
CA ARG A 72 -66.62 10.52 -35.03
C ARG A 72 -66.09 10.31 -36.44
N ARG A 73 -64.77 10.08 -36.54
CA ARG A 73 -64.09 9.77 -37.82
C ARG A 73 -63.97 8.27 -38.07
N ASP A 74 -64.32 7.47 -37.06
CA ASP A 74 -64.13 6.04 -37.02
C ASP A 74 -65.44 5.27 -37.28
N LEU A 75 -66.54 5.96 -37.61
CA LEU A 75 -67.83 5.34 -37.88
C LEU A 75 -68.53 6.02 -39.05
N ILE A 76 -69.10 5.20 -39.94
CA ILE A 76 -70.02 5.63 -40.98
C ILE A 76 -71.42 5.64 -40.35
N PRO A 77 -72.11 6.79 -40.29
CA PRO A 77 -73.46 6.85 -39.75
C PRO A 77 -74.43 5.93 -40.50
N PRO A 78 -75.48 5.41 -39.83
CA PRO A 78 -76.49 4.62 -40.50
C PRO A 78 -77.18 5.44 -41.61
N PRO A 79 -77.44 4.83 -42.79
CA PRO A 79 -78.04 5.53 -43.93
C PRO A 79 -79.52 5.90 -43.67
N GLU A 80 -80.16 5.28 -42.67
CA GLU A 80 -81.51 5.62 -42.24
C GLU A 80 -81.58 6.90 -41.39
N ASP A 81 -80.43 7.46 -40.96
CA ASP A 81 -80.40 8.75 -40.25
C ASP A 81 -80.69 9.89 -41.27
N PRO A 82 -81.76 10.69 -41.06
CA PRO A 82 -82.14 11.76 -41.97
C PRO A 82 -81.03 12.78 -42.26
N ARG A 83 -80.07 12.94 -41.34
CA ARG A 83 -78.91 13.82 -41.53
C ARG A 83 -77.86 13.20 -42.45
N THR A 84 -77.60 11.90 -42.31
CA THR A 84 -76.69 11.15 -43.18
C THR A 84 -77.20 11.20 -44.61
N LEU A 85 -78.48 10.88 -44.81
CA LEU A 85 -79.13 10.92 -46.12
C LEU A 85 -79.07 12.31 -46.76
N LEU A 86 -79.23 13.39 -45.97
CA LEU A 86 -79.10 14.76 -46.47
C LEU A 86 -77.66 15.09 -46.89
N ILE A 87 -76.67 14.65 -46.12
CA ILE A 87 -75.24 14.84 -46.44
C ILE A 87 -74.88 14.04 -47.69
N ASP A 88 -75.32 12.79 -47.80
CA ASP A 88 -75.05 11.92 -48.93
C ASP A 88 -75.64 12.51 -50.23
N ARG A 89 -76.90 12.97 -50.19
CA ARG A 89 -77.54 13.66 -51.33
C ARG A 89 -76.81 14.96 -51.71
N ALA A 90 -76.29 15.70 -50.73
CA ALA A 90 -75.49 16.88 -50.99
C ALA A 90 -74.13 16.52 -51.61
N MET A 91 -73.48 15.44 -51.15
CA MET A 91 -72.22 14.95 -51.72
C MET A 91 -72.38 14.51 -53.18
N VAL A 92 -73.49 13.84 -53.52
CA VAL A 92 -73.84 13.52 -54.90
C VAL A 92 -74.12 14.78 -55.71
N GLY A 93 -74.89 15.73 -55.16
CA GLY A 93 -75.21 17.01 -55.81
C GLY A 93 -73.99 17.88 -56.11
N HIS A 94 -72.96 17.81 -55.27
CA HIS A 94 -71.67 18.48 -55.48
C HIS A 94 -70.66 17.67 -56.31
N GLY A 95 -71.04 16.46 -56.77
CA GLY A 95 -70.17 15.58 -57.57
C GLY A 95 -68.97 15.00 -56.81
N LEU A 96 -69.02 14.96 -55.48
CA LEU A 96 -67.93 14.46 -54.63
C LEU A 96 -67.90 12.93 -54.57
N LEU A 97 -69.07 12.29 -54.69
CA LEU A 97 -69.25 10.84 -54.73
C LEU A 97 -70.40 10.48 -55.66
N THR A 98 -70.33 9.31 -56.28
CA THR A 98 -71.45 8.70 -57.00
C THR A 98 -72.40 7.97 -56.04
N PRO A 99 -73.69 7.83 -56.38
CA PRO A 99 -74.62 7.03 -55.59
C PRO A 99 -74.14 5.59 -55.36
N GLU A 100 -73.49 4.98 -56.35
CA GLU A 100 -72.93 3.63 -56.27
C GLU A 100 -71.77 3.56 -55.26
N GLU A 101 -70.90 4.58 -55.23
CA GLU A 101 -69.85 4.69 -54.23
C GLU A 101 -70.43 4.87 -52.82
N LEU A 102 -71.52 5.62 -52.67
CA LEU A 102 -72.20 5.80 -51.39
C LEU A 102 -72.84 4.52 -50.87
N VAL A 103 -73.53 3.75 -51.73
CA VAL A 103 -74.05 2.42 -51.36
C VAL A 103 -72.89 1.53 -50.89
N ARG A 104 -71.79 1.50 -51.64
CA ARG A 104 -70.61 0.71 -51.29
C ARG A 104 -69.97 1.15 -49.97
N ILE A 105 -69.92 2.46 -49.69
CA ILE A 105 -69.42 3.01 -48.41
C ILE A 105 -70.28 2.51 -47.23
N HIS A 106 -71.61 2.56 -47.36
CA HIS A 106 -72.52 2.10 -46.32
C HIS A 106 -72.50 0.57 -46.14
N GLU A 107 -72.39 -0.20 -47.22
CA GLU A 107 -72.18 -1.66 -47.17
C GLU A 107 -70.88 -2.03 -46.45
N ILE A 108 -69.77 -1.38 -46.79
CA ILE A 108 -68.48 -1.54 -46.12
C ILE A 108 -68.59 -1.15 -44.64
N GLY A 109 -69.30 -0.06 -44.33
CA GLY A 109 -69.56 0.36 -42.95
C GLY A 109 -70.27 -0.71 -42.13
N LEU A 110 -71.30 -1.33 -42.71
CA LEU A 110 -72.06 -2.41 -42.07
C LEU A 110 -71.20 -3.68 -41.88
N GLU A 111 -70.36 -4.03 -42.84
CA GLU A 111 -69.41 -5.14 -42.70
C GLU A 111 -68.34 -4.86 -41.63
N MET A 112 -67.83 -3.64 -41.58
CA MET A 112 -66.90 -3.21 -40.54
C MET A 112 -67.54 -3.29 -39.14
N ASP A 113 -68.80 -2.89 -39.00
CA ASP A 113 -69.53 -2.99 -37.73
C ASP A 113 -69.74 -4.43 -37.26
N LYS A 114 -69.81 -5.41 -38.17
CA LYS A 114 -69.85 -6.85 -37.80
C LYS A 114 -68.56 -7.30 -37.11
N VAL A 115 -67.40 -6.85 -37.59
CA VAL A 115 -66.07 -7.29 -37.11
C VAL A 115 -65.52 -6.38 -36.00
N ARG A 116 -66.10 -5.19 -35.82
CA ARG A 116 -65.64 -4.18 -34.87
C ARG A 116 -65.60 -4.63 -33.40
N PRO A 117 -66.57 -5.40 -32.86
CA PRO A 117 -66.50 -5.91 -31.50
C PRO A 117 -65.28 -6.84 -31.32
N ASP A 118 -65.02 -7.71 -32.29
CA ASP A 118 -63.89 -8.63 -32.28
C ASP A 118 -62.55 -7.88 -32.42
N LEU A 119 -62.51 -6.84 -33.26
CA LEU A 119 -61.34 -5.97 -33.41
C LEU A 119 -61.03 -5.18 -32.14
N ALA A 120 -62.07 -4.71 -31.45
CA ALA A 120 -61.95 -4.02 -30.17
C ALA A 120 -61.44 -4.96 -29.06
N MET A 121 -61.96 -6.19 -28.99
CA MET A 121 -61.47 -7.21 -28.07
C MET A 121 -60.02 -7.59 -28.36
N ALA A 122 -59.66 -7.85 -29.63
CA ALA A 122 -58.29 -8.15 -30.04
C ALA A 122 -57.32 -7.01 -29.70
N LYS A 123 -57.76 -5.74 -29.82
CA LYS A 123 -56.97 -4.57 -29.42
C LYS A 123 -56.74 -4.53 -27.91
N VAL A 124 -57.76 -4.82 -27.09
CA VAL A 124 -57.65 -4.89 -25.63
C VAL A 124 -56.72 -6.03 -25.20
N GLU A 125 -56.84 -7.21 -25.81
CA GLU A 125 -55.97 -8.36 -25.55
C GLU A 125 -54.52 -8.06 -25.94
N ALA A 126 -54.29 -7.44 -27.11
CA ALA A 126 -52.97 -7.01 -27.54
C ALA A 126 -52.36 -5.97 -26.57
N GLN A 127 -53.15 -5.00 -26.10
CA GLN A 127 -52.71 -4.03 -25.10
C GLN A 127 -52.35 -4.70 -23.76
N ALA A 128 -53.16 -5.65 -23.30
CA ALA A 128 -52.89 -6.42 -22.09
C ALA A 128 -51.62 -7.28 -22.23
N ALA A 129 -51.40 -7.92 -23.38
CA ALA A 129 -50.19 -8.70 -23.66
C ALA A 129 -48.93 -7.83 -23.69
N VAL A 130 -49.00 -6.64 -24.29
CA VAL A 130 -47.91 -5.65 -24.27
C VAL A 130 -47.64 -5.18 -22.84
N ALA A 131 -48.67 -4.88 -22.05
CA ALA A 131 -48.53 -4.48 -20.65
C ALA A 131 -47.81 -5.55 -19.82
N ARG A 132 -48.24 -6.82 -19.93
CA ARG A 132 -47.57 -7.97 -19.26
C ARG A 132 -46.10 -8.09 -19.68
N THR A 133 -45.81 -7.99 -20.98
CA THR A 133 -44.42 -8.05 -21.48
C THR A 133 -43.57 -6.91 -20.93
N VAL A 134 -44.13 -5.70 -20.81
CA VAL A 134 -43.44 -4.54 -20.22
C VAL A 134 -43.19 -4.75 -18.73
N GLU A 135 -44.17 -5.27 -17.99
CA GLU A 135 -44.02 -5.61 -16.56
C GLU A 135 -42.98 -6.71 -16.34
N GLU A 136 -43.01 -7.79 -17.11
CA GLU A 136 -42.00 -8.86 -17.07
C GLU A 136 -40.61 -8.32 -17.38
N ARG A 137 -40.47 -7.46 -18.41
CA ARG A 137 -39.20 -6.80 -18.73
C ARG A 137 -38.72 -5.89 -17.60
N ARG A 138 -39.62 -5.13 -16.96
CA ARG A 138 -39.32 -4.28 -15.79
C ARG A 138 -38.89 -5.13 -14.59
N ALA A 139 -39.61 -6.21 -14.29
CA ALA A 139 -39.29 -7.15 -13.22
C ALA A 139 -37.94 -7.83 -13.46
N ARG A 140 -37.67 -8.31 -14.68
CA ARG A 140 -36.37 -8.89 -15.06
C ARG A 140 -35.23 -7.87 -14.98
N LYS A 141 -35.47 -6.62 -15.37
CA LYS A 141 -34.50 -5.53 -15.22
C LYS A 141 -34.21 -5.22 -13.75
N LEU A 142 -35.24 -5.15 -12.91
CA LEU A 142 -35.10 -4.93 -11.47
C LEU A 142 -34.35 -6.08 -10.79
N ALA A 143 -34.70 -7.33 -11.09
CA ALA A 143 -34.00 -8.51 -10.58
C ALA A 143 -32.51 -8.51 -10.95
N ARG A 144 -32.18 -8.21 -12.22
CA ARG A 144 -30.78 -8.05 -12.68
C ARG A 144 -30.06 -6.91 -11.96
N GLN A 145 -30.74 -5.79 -11.72
CA GLN A 145 -30.17 -4.66 -10.97
C GLN A 145 -29.89 -5.02 -9.50
N GLN A 146 -30.84 -5.70 -8.85
CA GLN A 146 -30.68 -6.18 -7.47
C GLN A 146 -29.55 -7.22 -7.35
N GLU A 147 -29.49 -8.16 -8.28
CA GLU A 147 -28.42 -9.16 -8.34
C GLU A 147 -27.04 -8.50 -8.57
N SER A 148 -26.94 -7.58 -9.53
CA SER A 148 -25.71 -6.82 -9.77
C SER A 148 -25.29 -6.00 -8.54
N ALA A 149 -26.23 -5.35 -7.86
CA ALA A 149 -25.96 -4.62 -6.63
C ALA A 149 -25.47 -5.54 -5.50
N ARG A 150 -26.08 -6.73 -5.35
CA ARG A 150 -25.65 -7.75 -4.38
C ARG A 150 -24.23 -8.25 -4.66
N LEU A 151 -23.92 -8.60 -5.91
CA LEU A 151 -22.58 -9.04 -6.31
C LEU A 151 -21.53 -7.94 -6.10
N LYS A 152 -21.86 -6.68 -6.42
CA LYS A 152 -20.98 -5.53 -6.12
C LYS A 152 -20.74 -5.38 -4.63
N LYS A 153 -21.77 -5.55 -3.79
CA LYS A 153 -21.66 -5.47 -2.33
C LYS A 153 -20.75 -6.58 -1.79
N LEU A 154 -20.98 -7.84 -2.19
CA LEU A 154 -20.14 -8.98 -1.81
C LEU A 154 -18.68 -8.79 -2.26
N GLY A 155 -18.47 -8.30 -3.48
CA GLY A 155 -17.13 -7.98 -3.98
C GLY A 155 -16.45 -6.89 -3.18
N ALA A 156 -17.17 -5.83 -2.82
CA ALA A 156 -16.66 -4.75 -1.97
C ALA A 156 -16.29 -5.25 -0.56
N GLU A 157 -17.13 -6.10 0.04
CA GLU A 157 -16.89 -6.73 1.35
C GLU A 157 -15.66 -7.65 1.31
N ALA A 158 -15.51 -8.49 0.29
CA ALA A 158 -14.34 -9.35 0.11
C ALA A 158 -13.05 -8.53 -0.07
N VAL A 159 -13.10 -7.43 -0.84
CA VAL A 159 -11.95 -6.52 -0.99
C VAL A 159 -11.62 -5.81 0.32
N ALA A 160 -12.64 -5.38 1.07
CA ALA A 160 -12.45 -4.74 2.37
C ALA A 160 -11.82 -5.71 3.38
N GLN A 161 -12.33 -6.96 3.46
CA GLN A 161 -11.77 -8.01 4.30
C GLN A 161 -10.32 -8.29 3.92
N ARG A 162 -10.01 -8.47 2.64
CA ARG A 162 -8.64 -8.70 2.17
C ARG A 162 -7.70 -7.54 2.50
N ARG A 163 -8.16 -6.29 2.40
CA ARG A 163 -7.35 -5.10 2.79
C ARG A 163 -7.14 -5.02 4.30
N ALA A 164 -8.08 -5.53 5.09
CA ALA A 164 -7.99 -5.56 6.54
C ALA A 164 -7.09 -6.69 7.05
N THR A 165 -6.93 -7.77 6.30
CA THR A 165 -6.19 -8.97 6.74
C THR A 165 -4.89 -9.22 5.99
N ASP A 166 -4.70 -8.69 4.77
CA ASP A 166 -3.56 -9.03 3.93
C ASP A 166 -2.89 -7.82 3.26
N ILE A 167 -1.61 -8.00 2.94
CA ILE A 167 -0.78 -7.06 2.20
C ILE A 167 -0.15 -7.81 1.02
N VAL A 168 -0.71 -7.55 -0.17
CA VAL A 168 -0.21 -8.11 -1.44
C VAL A 168 0.69 -7.15 -2.21
N TYR A 169 0.73 -5.87 -1.80
CA TYR A 169 1.51 -4.83 -2.46
C TYR A 169 2.00 -3.78 -1.45
N LEU A 170 3.30 -3.53 -1.46
CA LEU A 170 4.00 -2.54 -0.63
C LEU A 170 4.80 -1.53 -1.46
N GLY A 171 4.71 -1.55 -2.79
CA GLY A 171 5.46 -0.66 -3.66
C GLY A 171 6.27 -1.39 -4.73
N PRO A 172 6.78 -0.66 -5.74
CA PRO A 172 7.61 -1.22 -6.80
C PRO A 172 8.92 -1.81 -6.23
N GLY A 173 9.43 -2.88 -6.82
CA GLY A 173 10.71 -3.50 -6.41
C GLY A 173 10.72 -4.24 -5.06
N VAL A 174 9.75 -3.99 -4.17
CA VAL A 174 9.72 -4.56 -2.81
C VAL A 174 8.62 -5.59 -2.61
N SER A 175 7.60 -5.62 -3.47
CA SER A 175 6.42 -6.48 -3.31
C SER A 175 6.64 -7.95 -3.72
N ARG A 176 7.76 -8.27 -4.38
CA ARG A 176 8.06 -9.63 -4.83
C ARG A 176 8.25 -10.56 -3.63
N GLY A 177 7.52 -11.68 -3.64
CA GLY A 177 7.56 -12.68 -2.56
C GLY A 177 6.55 -12.41 -1.43
N LEU A 178 5.75 -11.33 -1.51
CA LEU A 178 4.68 -11.10 -0.54
C LEU A 178 3.61 -12.17 -0.53
N ALA A 179 3.48 -13.03 -1.55
CA ALA A 179 2.55 -14.16 -1.49
C ALA A 179 3.12 -15.39 -0.75
N ASP A 180 4.44 -15.47 -0.59
CA ASP A 180 5.10 -16.63 0.00
C ASP A 180 5.13 -16.53 1.53
N ARG A 181 4.36 -17.42 2.18
CA ARG A 181 4.19 -17.48 3.64
C ARG A 181 5.01 -18.59 4.30
N ARG A 182 5.81 -19.32 3.53
CA ARG A 182 6.55 -20.49 4.04
C ARG A 182 7.70 -20.02 4.91
N SER A 183 7.54 -20.17 6.22
CA SER A 183 8.58 -19.93 7.21
C SER A 183 9.23 -21.25 7.62
N ASN A 184 10.51 -21.22 7.97
CA ASN A 184 11.17 -22.34 8.62
C ASN A 184 10.90 -22.23 10.14
N VAL A 185 9.82 -22.90 10.57
CA VAL A 185 9.34 -22.85 11.96
C VAL A 185 10.36 -23.45 12.93
N GLU A 186 11.00 -24.57 12.56
CA GLU A 186 12.01 -25.23 13.38
C GLU A 186 13.19 -24.32 13.68
N LYS A 187 13.70 -23.62 12.66
CA LYS A 187 14.81 -22.67 12.81
C LYS A 187 14.45 -21.49 13.69
N LEU A 188 13.24 -20.95 13.53
CA LEU A 188 12.74 -19.85 14.36
C LEU A 188 12.58 -20.30 15.82
N ALA A 189 11.99 -21.48 16.04
CA ALA A 189 11.81 -22.06 17.37
C ALA A 189 13.15 -22.34 18.05
N ALA A 190 14.11 -22.96 17.34
CA ALA A 190 15.45 -23.23 17.86
C ALA A 190 16.21 -21.96 18.28
N ALA A 191 15.96 -20.84 17.60
CA ALA A 191 16.53 -19.53 17.93
C ALA A 191 15.64 -18.71 18.89
N SER A 192 14.55 -19.28 19.43
CA SER A 192 13.57 -18.58 20.29
C SER A 192 13.00 -17.29 19.66
N LEU A 193 12.83 -17.31 18.34
CA LEU A 193 12.30 -16.21 17.54
C LEU A 193 10.78 -16.39 17.32
N PRO A 194 10.01 -15.28 17.22
CA PRO A 194 8.58 -15.36 16.94
C PRO A 194 8.32 -15.98 15.56
N VAL A 195 7.32 -16.85 15.47
CA VAL A 195 6.93 -17.50 14.22
C VAL A 195 5.99 -16.56 13.47
N LEU A 196 6.52 -15.87 12.46
CA LEU A 196 5.77 -14.91 11.64
C LEU A 196 5.82 -15.34 10.18
N ALA A 197 4.67 -15.72 9.63
CA ALA A 197 4.52 -16.20 8.26
C ALA A 197 3.89 -15.14 7.34
N SER A 198 2.99 -14.31 7.88
CA SER A 198 2.18 -13.35 7.13
C SER A 198 2.32 -11.90 7.65
N PRO A 199 1.94 -10.89 6.84
CA PRO A 199 1.82 -9.51 7.28
C PRO A 199 0.81 -9.35 8.40
N ALA A 200 -0.23 -10.19 8.48
CA ALA A 200 -1.16 -10.20 9.59
C ALA A 200 -0.45 -10.59 10.89
N ASP A 201 0.38 -11.64 10.85
CA ASP A 201 1.14 -12.10 12.02
C ASP A 201 2.11 -11.01 12.48
N VAL A 202 2.80 -10.35 11.54
CA VAL A 202 3.68 -9.22 11.86
C VAL A 202 2.88 -8.06 12.47
N ALA A 203 1.69 -7.75 11.94
CA ALA A 203 0.85 -6.68 12.46
C ALA A 203 0.39 -7.00 13.89
N GLN A 204 -0.09 -8.22 14.12
CA GLN A 204 -0.51 -8.71 15.42
C GLN A 204 0.63 -8.66 16.44
N ALA A 205 1.83 -9.13 16.06
CA ALA A 205 3.00 -9.14 16.91
C ALA A 205 3.46 -7.72 17.30
N LEU A 206 3.26 -6.75 16.41
CA LEU A 206 3.54 -5.33 16.65
C LEU A 206 2.40 -4.58 17.38
N GLY A 207 1.25 -5.22 17.60
CA GLY A 207 0.05 -4.55 18.15
C GLY A 207 -0.55 -3.52 17.20
N LEU A 208 -0.47 -3.74 15.89
CA LEU A 208 -0.95 -2.84 14.83
C LEU A 208 -2.06 -3.50 13.99
N ALA A 209 -2.99 -2.69 13.49
CA ALA A 209 -3.86 -3.12 12.41
C ALA A 209 -3.07 -3.25 11.09
N VAL A 210 -3.43 -4.21 10.24
CA VAL A 210 -2.76 -4.44 8.94
C VAL A 210 -2.70 -3.18 8.06
N PRO A 211 -3.75 -2.33 7.96
CA PRO A 211 -3.66 -1.08 7.22
C PRO A 211 -2.60 -0.11 7.78
N ARG A 212 -2.39 -0.11 9.10
CA ARG A 212 -1.37 0.72 9.76
C ARG A 212 0.03 0.19 9.49
N LEU A 213 0.21 -1.13 9.54
CA LEU A 213 1.47 -1.78 9.15
C LEU A 213 1.79 -1.49 7.68
N ARG A 214 0.81 -1.63 6.78
CA ARG A 214 0.95 -1.28 5.37
C ARG A 214 1.42 0.16 5.22
N TRP A 215 0.81 1.10 5.93
CA TRP A 215 1.20 2.51 5.87
C TRP A 215 2.66 2.76 6.31
N LEU A 216 3.14 2.07 7.36
CA LEU A 216 4.54 2.18 7.82
C LEU A 216 5.54 1.53 6.86
N ALA A 217 5.17 0.38 6.27
CA ALA A 217 6.06 -0.40 5.40
C ALA A 217 5.95 0.00 3.92
N PHE A 218 5.03 0.89 3.54
CA PHE A 218 4.83 1.24 2.13
C PHE A 218 6.03 1.99 1.55
N HIS A 219 6.56 1.46 0.46
CA HIS A 219 7.60 2.09 -0.33
C HIS A 219 6.97 2.92 -1.45
N SER A 220 7.34 4.19 -1.49
CA SER A 220 7.03 5.11 -2.59
C SER A 220 8.28 5.88 -2.98
N ASP A 221 8.53 6.03 -4.29
CA ASP A 221 9.60 6.88 -4.81
C ASP A 221 9.30 8.35 -4.54
N ALA A 222 8.05 8.79 -4.72
CA ALA A 222 7.60 10.12 -4.35
C ALA A 222 6.59 10.03 -3.20
N ALA A 223 6.95 10.54 -2.02
CA ALA A 223 6.10 10.49 -0.83
C ALA A 223 5.75 11.91 -0.35
N SER A 224 4.48 12.16 -0.03
CA SER A 224 4.04 13.41 0.59
C SER A 224 4.25 13.42 2.11
N ARG A 225 4.41 12.24 2.72
CA ARG A 225 4.67 12.07 4.15
C ARG A 225 5.79 11.06 4.36
N LEU A 226 6.68 11.36 5.31
CA LEU A 226 7.80 10.49 5.67
C LEU A 226 7.60 9.89 7.05
N HIS A 227 8.27 8.77 7.28
CA HIS A 227 8.33 8.11 8.60
C HIS A 227 9.60 8.44 9.39
N TYR A 228 10.45 9.30 8.84
CA TYR A 228 11.71 9.74 9.42
C TYR A 228 11.86 11.25 9.34
N VAL A 229 12.47 11.83 10.38
CA VAL A 229 12.96 13.20 10.41
C VAL A 229 14.44 13.20 10.10
N ARG A 230 14.85 14.07 9.17
CA ARG A 230 16.25 14.23 8.78
C ARG A 230 16.84 15.51 9.34
N PHE A 231 18.08 15.43 9.79
CA PHE A 231 18.82 16.58 10.27
C PHE A 231 20.32 16.33 10.09
N THR A 232 21.09 17.40 10.00
CA THR A 232 22.54 17.33 9.80
C THR A 232 23.29 17.61 11.10
N VAL A 233 24.41 16.91 11.29
CA VAL A 233 25.32 17.12 12.41
C VAL A 233 26.73 17.32 11.86
N PRO A 234 27.52 18.28 12.38
CA PRO A 234 28.90 18.47 11.94
C PRO A 234 29.78 17.24 12.25
N LYS A 235 30.62 16.85 11.29
CA LYS A 235 31.63 15.80 11.49
C LYS A 235 32.87 16.41 12.17
N LYS A 236 33.56 15.61 13.00
CA LYS A 236 34.85 16.00 13.60
C LYS A 236 35.93 16.31 12.56
N SER A 237 35.89 15.64 11.42
CA SER A 237 36.82 15.81 10.29
C SER A 237 36.46 16.96 9.35
N GLY A 238 35.45 17.77 9.67
CA GLY A 238 34.83 18.72 8.75
C GLY A 238 33.72 18.11 7.89
N GLY A 239 32.83 18.96 7.39
CA GLY A 239 31.61 18.57 6.67
C GLY A 239 30.45 18.18 7.59
N THR A 240 29.38 17.64 6.99
CA THR A 240 28.15 17.26 7.70
C THR A 240 27.84 15.76 7.56
N ARG A 241 27.08 15.23 8.52
CA ARG A 241 26.49 13.88 8.51
C ARG A 241 24.98 14.04 8.59
N GLU A 242 24.28 13.53 7.57
CA GLU A 242 22.81 13.42 7.62
C GLU A 242 22.44 12.25 8.55
N LEU A 243 21.62 12.54 9.55
CA LEU A 243 21.00 11.56 10.44
C LEU A 243 19.50 11.49 10.14
N SER A 244 18.92 10.32 10.39
CA SER A 244 17.50 10.02 10.14
C SER A 244 16.91 9.34 11.36
N SER A 245 16.05 10.05 12.08
CA SER A 245 15.37 9.54 13.27
C SER A 245 13.93 9.13 12.94
N PRO A 246 13.49 7.90 13.29
CA PRO A 246 12.13 7.46 13.02
C PRO A 246 11.10 8.21 13.86
N HIS A 247 9.92 8.46 13.31
CA HIS A 247 8.77 8.93 14.09
C HIS A 247 8.32 7.87 15.10
N ARG A 248 7.66 8.31 16.19
CA ARG A 248 7.29 7.48 17.35
C ARG A 248 6.65 6.13 16.98
N ALA A 249 5.74 6.10 16.02
CA ALA A 249 5.05 4.87 15.61
C ALA A 249 6.01 3.86 14.94
N LEU A 250 6.87 4.32 14.04
CA LEU A 250 7.87 3.47 13.41
C LEU A 250 8.96 3.05 14.41
N ALA A 251 9.37 3.98 15.29
CA ALA A 251 10.34 3.71 16.35
C ALA A 251 9.87 2.61 17.31
N ALA A 252 8.57 2.60 17.65
CA ALA A 252 7.97 1.54 18.46
C ALA A 252 8.02 0.18 17.74
N ALA A 253 7.67 0.14 16.45
CA ALA A 253 7.75 -1.09 15.67
C ALA A 253 9.20 -1.60 15.54
N GLN A 254 10.15 -0.72 15.26
CA GLN A 254 11.57 -1.04 15.21
C GLN A 254 12.10 -1.55 16.56
N ARG A 255 11.68 -0.95 17.67
CA ARG A 255 12.09 -1.40 19.01
C ARG A 255 11.61 -2.81 19.28
N TRP A 256 10.37 -3.14 18.90
CA TRP A 256 9.87 -4.50 19.01
C TRP A 256 10.70 -5.48 18.17
N VAL A 257 11.06 -5.11 16.94
CA VAL A 257 11.92 -5.93 16.08
C VAL A 257 13.30 -6.14 16.72
N LEU A 258 13.88 -5.08 17.31
CA LEU A 258 15.16 -5.18 18.01
C LEU A 258 15.08 -6.17 19.18
N THR A 259 14.15 -5.97 20.12
CA THR A 259 14.12 -6.74 21.36
C THR A 259 13.59 -8.16 21.18
N SER A 260 12.62 -8.36 20.28
CA SER A 260 11.95 -9.66 20.10
C SER A 260 12.67 -10.55 19.11
N VAL A 261 13.46 -9.96 18.21
CA VAL A 261 14.14 -10.68 17.11
C VAL A 261 15.65 -10.47 17.15
N LEU A 262 16.13 -9.24 16.93
CA LEU A 262 17.54 -9.02 16.62
C LEU A 262 18.49 -9.24 17.81
N ASP A 263 18.10 -8.85 19.02
CA ASP A 263 18.90 -9.01 20.25
C ASP A 263 19.12 -10.47 20.65
N LYS A 264 18.28 -11.38 20.14
CA LYS A 264 18.39 -12.83 20.37
C LYS A 264 19.36 -13.51 19.42
N VAL A 265 19.77 -12.82 18.34
CA VAL A 265 20.64 -13.40 17.32
C VAL A 265 22.11 -13.10 17.66
N PRO A 266 22.94 -14.12 17.96
CA PRO A 266 24.31 -13.90 18.41
C PRO A 266 25.19 -13.37 17.28
N THR A 267 25.97 -12.31 17.51
CA THR A 267 26.97 -11.79 16.57
C THR A 267 28.27 -12.58 16.65
N LEU A 268 29.17 -12.42 15.67
CA LEU A 268 30.50 -13.04 15.73
C LEU A 268 31.36 -12.37 16.81
N PRO A 269 32.31 -13.10 17.44
CA PRO A 269 33.15 -12.57 18.52
C PRO A 269 34.00 -11.35 18.11
N ALA A 270 34.36 -11.24 16.84
CA ALA A 270 35.12 -10.12 16.28
C ALA A 270 34.32 -8.81 16.23
N ALA A 271 32.98 -8.86 16.28
CA ALA A 271 32.14 -7.67 16.29
C ALA A 271 32.03 -7.08 17.72
N HIS A 272 32.53 -5.86 17.91
CA HIS A 272 32.47 -5.13 19.18
C HIS A 272 31.52 -3.92 19.12
N GLY A 273 31.37 -3.31 17.93
CA GLY A 273 30.49 -2.16 17.76
C GLY A 273 29.02 -2.55 17.93
N PHE A 274 28.29 -1.83 18.78
CA PHE A 274 26.86 -2.03 19.03
C PHE A 274 26.48 -3.41 19.59
N VAL A 275 27.43 -4.13 20.20
CA VAL A 275 27.17 -5.42 20.84
C VAL A 275 27.05 -5.23 22.35
N LYS A 276 25.99 -5.79 22.95
CA LYS A 276 25.78 -5.72 24.41
C LYS A 276 26.97 -6.33 25.16
N GLY A 277 27.46 -5.62 26.16
CA GLY A 277 28.65 -6.03 26.93
C GLY A 277 29.99 -5.79 26.22
N ARG A 278 30.00 -5.23 25.01
CA ARG A 278 31.20 -4.77 24.31
C ARG A 278 31.26 -3.25 24.32
N SER A 279 32.48 -2.73 24.23
CA SER A 279 32.78 -1.30 24.24
C SER A 279 34.04 -1.00 23.43
N THR A 280 34.34 0.28 23.23
CA THR A 280 35.62 0.73 22.66
C THR A 280 36.81 0.17 23.44
N VAL A 281 36.69 0.02 24.77
CA VAL A 281 37.73 -0.58 25.61
C VAL A 281 37.94 -2.05 25.26
N THR A 282 36.87 -2.86 25.23
CA THR A 282 36.98 -4.28 24.88
C THR A 282 37.59 -4.49 23.49
N ASN A 283 37.28 -3.57 22.56
CA ASN A 283 37.83 -3.58 21.20
C ASN A 283 39.33 -3.29 21.23
N ALA A 284 39.72 -2.18 21.86
CA ALA A 284 41.11 -1.76 21.98
C ALA A 284 41.99 -2.78 22.72
N SER A 285 41.45 -3.44 23.75
CA SER A 285 42.18 -4.42 24.58
C SER A 285 42.77 -5.58 23.77
N VAL A 286 42.14 -6.00 22.68
CA VAL A 286 42.65 -7.10 21.81
C VAL A 286 43.98 -6.72 21.13
N HIS A 287 44.19 -5.43 20.91
CA HIS A 287 45.30 -4.88 20.12
C HIS A 287 46.42 -4.27 20.98
N VAL A 288 46.37 -4.49 22.30
CA VAL A 288 47.36 -3.95 23.24
C VAL A 288 48.73 -4.60 23.05
N ASN A 289 49.79 -3.80 23.16
CA ASN A 289 51.19 -4.24 23.13
C ASN A 289 51.60 -4.95 21.81
N ARG A 290 51.05 -4.50 20.69
CA ARG A 290 51.33 -5.06 19.36
C ARG A 290 52.38 -4.25 18.62
N ALA A 291 53.18 -4.94 17.81
CA ALA A 291 54.21 -4.30 16.99
C ALA A 291 53.62 -3.38 15.91
N VAL A 292 52.51 -3.82 15.33
CA VAL A 292 51.76 -3.08 14.33
C VAL A 292 50.26 -3.16 14.61
N VAL A 293 49.58 -2.03 14.40
CA VAL A 293 48.13 -1.91 14.35
C VAL A 293 47.74 -1.31 13.00
N VAL A 294 46.83 -1.95 12.28
CA VAL A 294 46.29 -1.51 11.00
C VAL A 294 44.81 -1.21 11.17
N ASN A 295 44.41 0.03 10.91
CA ASN A 295 43.01 0.44 10.94
C ASN A 295 42.55 0.73 9.52
N LEU A 296 41.42 0.16 9.14
CA LEU A 296 40.73 0.43 7.89
C LEU A 296 39.30 0.86 8.21
N ASP A 297 38.74 1.77 7.43
CA ASP A 297 37.35 2.23 7.58
C ASP A 297 36.53 1.77 6.37
N LEU A 298 35.24 1.50 6.55
CA LEU A 298 34.34 1.15 5.46
C LEU A 298 33.58 2.40 4.97
N VAL A 299 33.57 2.61 3.66
CA VAL A 299 32.84 3.72 3.04
C VAL A 299 31.34 3.49 3.19
N ASP A 300 30.63 4.51 3.69
CA ASP A 300 29.17 4.55 3.80
C ASP A 300 28.56 3.24 4.33
N PHE A 301 29.09 2.77 5.45
CA PHE A 301 28.74 1.46 6.01
C PHE A 301 27.22 1.22 6.17
N PHE A 302 26.47 2.16 6.75
CA PHE A 302 25.01 2.01 6.84
C PHE A 302 24.30 2.15 5.47
N PRO A 303 24.57 3.20 4.65
CA PRO A 303 23.97 3.31 3.32
C PRO A 303 24.28 2.15 2.35
N SER A 304 25.42 1.47 2.49
CA SER A 304 25.77 0.30 1.68
C SER A 304 24.98 -0.97 2.06
N ILE A 305 24.27 -0.96 3.19
CA ILE A 305 23.43 -2.06 3.64
C ILE A 305 22.00 -1.83 3.17
N THR A 306 21.71 -2.31 1.97
CA THR A 306 20.46 -2.07 1.24
C THR A 306 19.31 -2.98 1.69
N PHE A 307 18.07 -2.61 1.33
CA PHE A 307 16.86 -3.39 1.59
C PHE A 307 16.97 -4.88 1.22
N PRO A 308 17.49 -5.29 0.04
CA PRO A 308 17.67 -6.70 -0.28
C PRO A 308 18.57 -7.45 0.72
N ARG A 309 19.65 -6.82 1.20
CA ARG A 309 20.57 -7.41 2.19
C ARG A 309 19.88 -7.60 3.53
N VAL A 310 19.12 -6.59 3.98
CA VAL A 310 18.33 -6.64 5.21
C VAL A 310 17.22 -7.70 5.12
N ARG A 311 16.49 -7.75 4.01
CA ARG A 311 15.49 -8.82 3.75
C ARG A 311 16.14 -10.20 3.81
N GLY A 312 17.32 -10.35 3.21
CA GLY A 312 18.10 -11.59 3.24
C GLY A 312 18.49 -12.02 4.65
N VAL A 313 18.76 -11.09 5.57
CA VAL A 313 18.99 -11.43 6.99
C VAL A 313 17.77 -12.12 7.58
N PHE A 314 16.58 -11.52 7.47
CA PHE A 314 15.35 -12.11 8.01
C PHE A 314 15.01 -13.46 7.37
N GLN A 315 15.20 -13.59 6.05
CA GLN A 315 15.02 -14.88 5.37
C GLN A 315 16.00 -15.94 5.89
N ARG A 316 17.28 -15.60 6.10
CA ARG A 316 18.27 -16.52 6.68
C ARG A 316 17.93 -16.91 8.11
N LEU A 317 17.23 -16.06 8.88
CA LEU A 317 16.73 -16.43 10.22
C LEU A 317 15.58 -17.45 10.17
N GLY A 318 14.92 -17.62 9.02
CA GLY A 318 13.82 -18.57 8.83
C GLY A 318 12.46 -17.91 8.58
N TYR A 319 12.37 -16.58 8.55
CA TYR A 319 11.13 -15.89 8.21
C TYR A 319 10.74 -16.10 6.75
N SER A 320 9.44 -16.21 6.48
CA SER A 320 8.90 -16.23 5.13
C SER A 320 9.32 -15.00 4.32
N PRO A 321 9.39 -15.08 2.98
CA PRO A 321 9.66 -13.91 2.14
C PRO A 321 8.69 -12.75 2.40
N ALA A 322 7.44 -13.05 2.74
CA ALA A 322 6.47 -12.04 3.15
C ALA A 322 6.84 -11.30 4.44
N ALA A 323 7.06 -12.02 5.55
CA ALA A 323 7.40 -11.41 6.83
C ALA A 323 8.75 -10.68 6.75
N ALA A 324 9.74 -11.30 6.11
CA ALA A 324 11.06 -10.70 5.89
C ALA A 324 10.99 -9.38 5.10
N THR A 325 10.11 -9.28 4.09
CA THR A 325 9.89 -8.05 3.32
C THR A 325 9.35 -6.93 4.19
N VAL A 326 8.32 -7.21 4.99
CA VAL A 326 7.72 -6.22 5.90
C VAL A 326 8.75 -5.75 6.93
N LEU A 327 9.43 -6.68 7.61
CA LEU A 327 10.44 -6.37 8.62
C LEU A 327 11.58 -5.52 8.04
N ALA A 328 12.05 -5.85 6.83
CA ALA A 328 13.09 -5.08 6.16
C ALA A 328 12.61 -3.68 5.74
N LEU A 329 11.35 -3.51 5.32
CA LEU A 329 10.78 -2.21 4.99
C LEU A 329 10.65 -1.29 6.20
N LEU A 330 10.29 -1.85 7.37
CA LEU A 330 10.26 -1.12 8.64
C LEU A 330 11.66 -0.66 9.08
N ALA A 331 12.70 -1.43 8.76
CA ALA A 331 14.06 -1.18 9.21
C ALA A 331 14.95 -0.37 8.23
N THR A 332 14.47 -0.10 7.02
CA THR A 332 15.22 0.62 5.99
C THR A 332 14.51 1.90 5.57
N GLU A 333 15.24 2.85 4.98
CA GLU A 333 14.68 4.04 4.36
C GLU A 333 15.51 4.47 3.14
N ALA A 334 14.87 5.07 2.14
CA ALA A 334 15.56 5.61 0.97
C ALA A 334 16.11 7.00 1.27
N PRO A 335 17.30 7.40 0.79
CA PRO A 335 17.69 8.81 0.77
C PRO A 335 16.71 9.58 -0.12
N ARG A 336 16.38 10.82 0.27
CA ARG A 336 15.31 11.63 -0.33
C ARG A 336 15.69 13.09 -0.39
N ARG A 337 15.21 13.75 -1.45
CA ARG A 337 15.25 15.20 -1.66
C ARG A 337 13.83 15.76 -1.66
N THR A 338 13.65 16.91 -1.01
CA THR A 338 12.38 17.63 -0.99
C THR A 338 12.22 18.47 -2.27
N VAL A 339 11.07 18.36 -2.92
CA VAL A 339 10.72 19.07 -4.16
C VAL A 339 9.29 19.61 -4.03
N ALA A 340 9.04 20.83 -4.50
CA ALA A 340 7.70 21.37 -4.65
C ALA A 340 7.21 21.15 -6.09
N TYR A 341 6.04 20.54 -6.26
CA TYR A 341 5.42 20.30 -7.56
C TYR A 341 3.91 20.50 -7.46
N ALA A 342 3.33 21.28 -8.38
CA ALA A 342 1.90 21.60 -8.42
C ALA A 342 1.34 22.08 -7.06
N GLY A 343 2.08 22.97 -6.37
CA GLY A 343 1.69 23.51 -5.06
C GLY A 343 1.77 22.51 -3.89
N LYS A 344 2.34 21.32 -4.09
CA LYS A 344 2.49 20.28 -3.06
C LYS A 344 3.96 19.93 -2.85
N THR A 345 4.32 19.65 -1.60
CA THR A 345 5.66 19.16 -1.24
C THR A 345 5.72 17.65 -1.38
N PHE A 346 6.72 17.16 -2.11
CA PHE A 346 7.05 15.74 -2.25
C PHE A 346 8.49 15.48 -1.80
N HIS A 347 8.72 14.29 -1.27
CA HIS A 347 10.04 13.80 -0.91
C HIS A 347 10.39 12.64 -1.84
N VAL A 348 11.22 12.95 -2.85
CA VAL A 348 11.58 12.05 -3.93
C VAL A 348 12.81 11.24 -3.55
N ALA A 349 12.75 9.92 -3.72
CA ALA A 349 13.87 9.02 -3.50
C ALA A 349 15.02 9.34 -4.46
N THR A 350 16.23 9.50 -3.92
CA THR A 350 17.46 9.78 -4.69
C THR A 350 18.35 8.55 -4.79
N GLY A 351 17.93 7.43 -4.24
CA GLY A 351 18.69 6.19 -4.19
C GLY A 351 17.91 5.06 -3.53
N PRO A 352 18.49 3.85 -3.45
CA PRO A 352 17.83 2.68 -2.90
C PRO A 352 17.60 2.81 -1.38
N ARG A 353 16.64 2.03 -0.86
CA ARG A 353 16.46 1.89 0.59
C ARG A 353 17.68 1.22 1.22
N ALA A 354 18.15 1.77 2.33
CA ALA A 354 19.26 1.25 3.12
C ALA A 354 19.02 1.46 4.62
N LEU A 355 19.94 1.00 5.47
CA LEU A 355 19.85 1.24 6.91
C LEU A 355 20.04 2.75 7.22
N PRO A 356 19.06 3.40 7.88
CA PRO A 356 19.20 4.80 8.26
C PRO A 356 20.08 4.95 9.50
N GLN A 357 20.84 6.05 9.56
CA GLN A 357 21.63 6.44 10.73
C GLN A 357 20.70 7.11 11.77
N GLY A 358 20.18 6.32 12.71
CA GLY A 358 19.29 6.79 13.77
C GLY A 358 18.16 5.84 14.14
N ALA A 359 17.88 4.82 13.30
CA ALA A 359 16.98 3.74 13.69
C ALA A 359 17.64 2.77 14.68
N CYS A 360 16.88 2.33 15.68
CA CYS A 360 17.39 1.42 16.72
C CYS A 360 17.73 0.01 16.20
N THR A 361 17.16 -0.40 15.06
CA THR A 361 17.44 -1.69 14.41
C THR A 361 18.73 -1.68 13.58
N SER A 362 19.14 -0.52 13.05
CA SER A 362 20.29 -0.41 12.15
C SER A 362 21.59 -0.98 12.75
N PRO A 363 21.94 -0.71 14.02
CA PRO A 363 23.16 -1.25 14.63
C PRO A 363 23.21 -2.78 14.69
N ALA A 364 22.12 -3.43 15.08
CA ALA A 364 22.06 -4.88 15.16
C ALA A 364 22.04 -5.52 13.75
N LEU A 365 21.25 -4.96 12.83
CA LEU A 365 21.19 -5.43 11.45
C LEU A 365 22.53 -5.30 10.72
N SER A 366 23.29 -4.23 10.96
CA SER A 366 24.58 -4.05 10.30
C SER A 366 25.59 -5.12 10.72
N ASN A 367 25.60 -5.51 11.99
CA ASN A 367 26.41 -6.65 12.47
C ASN A 367 25.96 -7.99 11.86
N LEU A 368 24.65 -8.21 11.71
CA LEU A 368 24.15 -9.45 11.09
C LEU A 368 24.47 -9.54 9.59
N VAL A 369 24.47 -8.40 8.89
CA VAL A 369 24.86 -8.33 7.47
C VAL A 369 26.37 -8.52 7.31
N ALA A 370 27.17 -7.92 8.19
CA ALA A 370 28.64 -8.04 8.16
C ALA A 370 29.17 -9.39 8.66
N ARG A 371 28.31 -10.36 9.01
CA ARG A 371 28.75 -11.68 9.49
C ARG A 371 29.67 -12.42 8.50
N GLY A 372 29.36 -12.37 7.20
CA GLY A 372 30.19 -13.00 6.16
C GLY A 372 31.58 -12.35 6.07
N LEU A 373 31.60 -11.01 6.04
CA LEU A 373 32.81 -10.20 6.13
C LEU A 373 33.67 -10.57 7.35
N ASP A 374 33.08 -10.54 8.55
CA ASP A 374 33.79 -10.82 9.79
C ASP A 374 34.39 -12.23 9.82
N ALA A 375 33.67 -13.24 9.32
CA ALA A 375 34.16 -14.62 9.26
C ALA A 375 35.39 -14.74 8.34
N ARG A 376 35.32 -14.16 7.13
CA ARG A 376 36.41 -14.21 6.15
C ARG A 376 37.62 -13.39 6.60
N LEU A 377 37.40 -12.22 7.19
CA LEU A 377 38.45 -11.36 7.74
C LEU A 377 39.13 -11.99 8.95
N SER A 378 38.37 -12.63 9.85
CA SER A 378 38.93 -13.40 10.96
C SER A 378 39.79 -14.55 10.44
N GLY A 379 39.35 -15.27 9.41
CA GLY A 379 40.09 -16.37 8.80
C GLY A 379 41.43 -15.94 8.19
N ILE A 380 41.45 -14.86 7.41
CA ILE A 380 42.70 -14.35 6.83
C ILE A 380 43.63 -13.76 7.90
N ALA A 381 43.07 -13.08 8.91
CA ALA A 381 43.86 -12.56 10.02
C ALA A 381 44.57 -13.69 10.77
N ALA A 382 43.82 -14.73 11.16
CA ALA A 382 44.37 -15.90 11.83
C ALA A 382 45.47 -16.59 11.00
N LYS A 383 45.24 -16.78 9.69
CA LYS A 383 46.22 -17.39 8.77
C LYS A 383 47.53 -16.60 8.69
N LEU A 384 47.46 -15.27 8.79
CA LEU A 384 48.62 -14.38 8.69
C LEU A 384 49.22 -14.00 10.05
N GLY A 385 48.69 -14.51 11.17
CA GLY A 385 49.17 -14.18 12.51
C GLY A 385 48.70 -12.82 13.06
N PHE A 386 47.63 -12.25 12.51
CA PHE A 386 46.99 -11.03 13.02
C PHE A 386 45.78 -11.35 13.91
N ALA A 387 45.58 -10.53 14.94
CA ALA A 387 44.29 -10.40 15.62
C ALA A 387 43.39 -9.43 14.83
N TYR A 388 42.08 -9.67 14.82
CA TYR A 388 41.10 -8.86 14.11
C TYR A 388 39.88 -8.57 14.98
N THR A 389 39.42 -7.33 14.94
CA THR A 389 38.11 -6.91 15.47
C THR A 389 37.47 -5.86 14.55
N ARG A 390 36.15 -5.67 14.71
CA ARG A 390 35.37 -4.64 14.04
C ARG A 390 34.52 -3.85 15.03
N TYR A 391 34.60 -2.53 14.94
CA TYR A 391 33.74 -1.61 15.67
C TYR A 391 32.92 -0.77 14.67
N ALA A 392 31.69 -1.20 14.40
CA ALA A 392 30.86 -0.63 13.34
C ALA A 392 31.56 -0.74 11.97
N ASP A 393 31.95 0.40 11.38
CA ASP A 393 32.68 0.57 10.13
C ASP A 393 34.21 0.45 10.28
N ASP A 394 34.74 0.67 11.49
CA ASP A 394 36.17 0.57 11.77
C ASP A 394 36.62 -0.91 11.89
N LEU A 395 37.49 -1.33 10.98
CA LEU A 395 38.20 -2.61 11.00
C LEU A 395 39.56 -2.42 11.65
N THR A 396 39.93 -3.25 12.62
CA THR A 396 41.23 -3.19 13.28
C THR A 396 41.93 -4.53 13.20
N PHE A 397 43.17 -4.51 12.72
CA PHE A 397 44.08 -5.65 12.71
C PHE A 397 45.31 -5.32 13.53
N SER A 398 45.90 -6.29 14.20
CA SER A 398 47.18 -6.09 14.88
C SER A 398 47.99 -7.36 14.96
N GLY A 399 49.31 -7.25 14.98
CA GLY A 399 50.15 -8.42 15.11
C GLY A 399 51.52 -8.12 15.72
N PRO A 400 52.30 -9.18 15.96
CA PRO A 400 53.65 -9.06 16.50
C PRO A 400 54.65 -8.61 15.41
N ASP A 401 55.93 -8.56 15.74
CA ASP A 401 56.95 -7.96 14.86
C ASP A 401 57.16 -8.79 13.57
N GLU A 402 56.90 -10.09 13.61
CA GLU A 402 57.10 -11.04 12.52
C GLU A 402 56.13 -10.80 11.35
N VAL A 403 54.94 -10.24 11.62
CA VAL A 403 53.91 -10.05 10.59
C VAL A 403 54.03 -8.69 9.89
N GLN A 404 55.02 -7.87 10.24
CA GLN A 404 55.12 -6.50 9.73
C GLN A 404 55.26 -6.41 8.21
N ASN A 405 55.93 -7.40 7.59
CA ASN A 405 56.12 -7.50 6.15
C ASN A 405 54.86 -7.97 5.41
N LEU A 406 53.88 -8.53 6.13
CA LEU A 406 52.63 -9.03 5.57
C LEU A 406 51.52 -7.96 5.52
N VAL A 407 51.75 -6.76 6.06
CA VAL A 407 50.73 -5.70 6.15
C VAL A 407 50.16 -5.31 4.78
N GLY A 408 51.02 -5.16 3.76
CA GLY A 408 50.56 -4.83 2.41
C GLY A 408 49.67 -5.94 1.82
N TYR A 409 50.07 -7.20 2.02
CA TYR A 409 49.28 -8.36 1.59
C TYR A 409 47.93 -8.43 2.33
N LEU A 410 47.94 -8.24 3.66
CA LEU A 410 46.72 -8.17 4.46
C LEU A 410 45.75 -7.12 3.92
N MET A 411 46.22 -5.89 3.70
CA MET A 411 45.39 -4.79 3.19
C MET A 411 44.79 -5.12 1.82
N ALA A 412 45.56 -5.72 0.90
CA ALA A 412 45.04 -6.17 -0.38
C ALA A 412 43.94 -7.23 -0.22
N ARG A 413 44.15 -8.22 0.66
CA ARG A 413 43.14 -9.25 0.95
C ARG A 413 41.88 -8.66 1.59
N VAL A 414 42.02 -7.72 2.52
CA VAL A 414 40.88 -7.02 3.14
C VAL A 414 40.07 -6.29 2.09
N ARG A 415 40.72 -5.57 1.16
CA ARG A 415 40.04 -4.87 0.05
C ARG A 415 39.21 -5.83 -0.81
N HIS A 416 39.79 -6.96 -1.22
CA HIS A 416 39.08 -7.96 -2.02
C HIS A 416 37.90 -8.58 -1.26
N ILE A 417 38.13 -9.00 -0.01
CA ILE A 417 37.07 -9.60 0.81
C ILE A 417 35.94 -8.58 1.07
N ALA A 418 36.27 -7.33 1.36
CA ALA A 418 35.27 -6.27 1.54
C ALA A 418 34.43 -6.09 0.27
N GLY A 419 35.07 -6.02 -0.91
CA GLY A 419 34.41 -5.91 -2.20
C GLY A 419 33.43 -7.06 -2.47
N ASP A 420 33.88 -8.31 -2.27
CA ASP A 420 33.05 -9.51 -2.46
C ASP A 420 31.82 -9.52 -1.53
N GLU A 421 31.95 -8.98 -0.32
CA GLU A 421 30.88 -8.90 0.67
C GLU A 421 29.97 -7.66 0.46
N GLY A 422 30.22 -6.87 -0.58
CA GLY A 422 29.43 -5.69 -0.93
C GLY A 422 29.75 -4.45 -0.07
N PHE A 423 31.00 -4.31 0.37
CA PHE A 423 31.53 -3.14 1.06
C PHE A 423 32.74 -2.57 0.32
N ALA A 424 33.09 -1.32 0.61
CA ALA A 424 34.27 -0.66 0.07
C ALA A 424 35.15 -0.12 1.20
N VAL A 425 36.47 -0.28 1.08
CA VAL A 425 37.44 0.25 2.05
C VAL A 425 37.75 1.71 1.72
N ASN A 426 37.82 2.54 2.75
CA ASN A 426 38.24 3.93 2.66
C ASN A 426 39.77 4.02 2.76
N GLU A 427 40.42 4.05 1.59
CA GLU A 427 41.88 4.12 1.50
C GLU A 427 42.44 5.38 2.19
N ALA A 428 41.76 6.53 2.06
CA ALA A 428 42.21 7.80 2.64
C ALA A 428 42.19 7.80 4.19
N LYS A 429 41.38 6.94 4.80
CA LYS A 429 41.30 6.79 6.26
C LYS A 429 42.08 5.58 6.78
N THR A 430 42.68 4.80 5.89
CA THR A 430 43.46 3.63 6.29
C THR A 430 44.76 4.09 6.94
N ARG A 431 45.12 3.48 8.08
CA ARG A 431 46.30 3.83 8.87
C ARG A 431 47.07 2.60 9.30
N VAL A 432 48.38 2.63 9.12
CA VAL A 432 49.32 1.63 9.66
C VAL A 432 50.14 2.30 10.74
N GLN A 433 50.04 1.79 11.96
CA GLN A 433 50.64 2.35 13.17
C GLN A 433 51.65 1.36 13.76
N ARG A 434 52.93 1.71 13.73
CA ARG A 434 54.03 0.90 14.27
C ARG A 434 54.30 1.27 15.73
N ARG A 435 54.96 0.38 16.48
CA ARG A 435 55.20 0.54 17.94
C ARG A 435 55.92 1.84 18.33
N ASN A 436 56.71 2.42 17.43
CA ASN A 436 57.43 3.69 17.65
C ASN A 436 56.54 4.94 17.57
N THR A 437 55.30 4.82 17.10
CA THR A 437 54.31 5.91 17.10
C THR A 437 53.12 5.56 17.99
N ALA A 438 52.29 6.55 18.32
CA ALA A 438 51.07 6.30 19.09
C ALA A 438 50.12 5.43 18.26
N GLN A 439 49.84 4.22 18.74
CA GLN A 439 48.88 3.29 18.16
C GLN A 439 47.52 3.51 18.79
N GLN A 440 46.49 3.77 17.97
CA GLN A 440 45.14 4.04 18.44
C GLN A 440 44.11 3.10 17.82
N VAL A 441 43.19 2.63 18.65
CA VAL A 441 42.02 1.83 18.26
C VAL A 441 40.78 2.49 18.85
N THR A 442 39.83 2.91 18.00
CA THR A 442 38.59 3.59 18.43
C THR A 442 38.82 4.76 19.41
N GLY A 443 39.90 5.53 19.20
CA GLY A 443 40.28 6.67 20.04
C GLY A 443 40.97 6.33 21.36
N ILE A 444 41.32 5.05 21.59
CA ILE A 444 42.09 4.57 22.74
C ILE A 444 43.51 4.22 22.28
N VAL A 445 44.52 4.72 22.98
CA VAL A 445 45.93 4.38 22.76
C VAL A 445 46.19 2.98 23.30
N VAL A 446 46.88 2.13 22.53
CA VAL A 446 47.05 0.69 22.83
C VAL A 446 48.52 0.22 22.92
N ASN A 447 49.50 1.12 22.81
CA ASN A 447 50.93 0.75 22.76
C ASN A 447 51.39 -0.18 23.89
N GLN A 448 50.88 0.00 25.12
CA GLN A 448 51.28 -0.79 26.31
C GLN A 448 50.07 -1.27 27.11
N ARG A 449 49.09 -0.38 27.27
CA ARG A 449 47.81 -0.61 27.94
C ARG A 449 46.76 0.33 27.35
N PRO A 450 45.46 0.04 27.50
CA PRO A 450 44.40 0.97 27.10
C PRO A 450 44.61 2.31 27.80
N ASN A 451 44.69 3.38 27.02
CA ASN A 451 44.92 4.71 27.55
C ASN A 451 44.20 5.78 26.73
N VAL A 452 43.84 6.89 27.37
CA VAL A 452 43.29 8.04 26.64
C VAL A 452 44.45 8.89 26.10
N PRO A 453 44.33 9.52 24.91
CA PRO A 453 45.36 10.41 24.39
C PRO A 453 45.83 11.43 25.44
N ARG A 454 47.16 11.58 25.55
CA ARG A 454 47.79 12.46 26.57
C ARG A 454 47.29 13.90 26.50
N THR A 455 46.98 14.39 25.31
CA THR A 455 46.44 15.73 25.06
C THR A 455 45.09 15.94 25.76
N GLU A 456 44.17 14.98 25.64
CA GLU A 456 42.85 15.05 26.29
C GLU A 456 42.97 15.01 27.81
N VAL A 457 43.83 14.13 28.34
CA VAL A 457 44.04 14.06 29.80
C VAL A 457 44.68 15.35 30.33
N ARG A 458 45.67 15.91 29.63
CA ARG A 458 46.30 17.19 30.01
C ARG A 458 45.29 18.33 29.98
N ARG A 459 44.43 18.38 28.96
CA ARG A 459 43.35 19.37 28.85
C ARG A 459 42.41 19.27 30.05
N LEU A 460 41.96 18.07 30.40
CA LEU A 460 41.02 17.88 31.51
C LEU A 460 41.67 18.21 32.86
N ARG A 461 42.93 17.82 33.07
CA ARG A 461 43.71 18.23 34.27
C ARG A 461 43.79 19.74 34.40
N ALA A 462 44.08 20.45 33.31
CA ALA A 462 44.16 21.92 33.32
C ALA A 462 42.80 22.56 33.65
N ILE A 463 41.70 22.03 33.12
CA ILE A 463 40.33 22.47 33.45
C ILE A 463 40.08 22.29 34.95
N LEU A 464 40.29 21.08 35.48
CA LEU A 464 40.01 20.78 36.89
C LEU A 464 40.90 21.58 37.85
N HIS A 465 42.17 21.78 37.50
CA HIS A 465 43.09 22.59 38.29
C HIS A 465 42.64 24.05 38.38
N ARG A 466 42.34 24.70 37.25
CA ARG A 466 41.87 26.10 37.24
C ARG A 466 40.49 26.26 37.86
N ALA A 467 39.62 25.26 37.68
CA ALA A 467 38.31 25.24 38.32
C ALA A 467 38.40 25.23 39.86
N ALA A 468 39.52 24.78 40.45
CA ALA A 468 39.70 24.78 41.90
C ALA A 468 39.80 26.17 42.52
N THR A 469 40.21 27.18 41.74
CA THR A 469 40.32 28.59 42.13
C THR A 469 39.23 29.45 41.48
N GLU A 470 38.95 29.25 40.19
CA GLU A 470 38.07 30.10 39.38
C GLU A 470 36.63 29.56 39.28
N GLY A 471 36.39 28.33 39.78
CA GLY A 471 35.13 27.62 39.59
C GLY A 471 35.01 26.92 38.22
N LEU A 472 34.18 25.89 38.16
CA LEU A 472 34.04 25.05 36.96
C LEU A 472 33.41 25.81 35.77
N ALA A 473 32.43 26.69 36.05
CA ALA A 473 31.74 27.45 35.01
C ALA A 473 32.70 28.39 34.25
N ALA A 474 33.65 29.01 34.95
CA ALA A 474 34.67 29.89 34.35
C ALA A 474 35.58 29.17 33.33
N GLN A 475 35.69 27.83 33.42
CA GLN A 475 36.50 27.06 32.47
C GLN A 475 35.76 26.71 31.18
N ASN A 476 34.49 27.09 31.02
CA ASN A 476 33.70 26.83 29.81
C ASN A 476 34.05 27.79 28.66
N ARG A 477 35.32 27.82 28.24
CA ARG A 477 35.85 28.75 27.22
C ARG A 477 35.26 28.57 25.82
N GLN A 478 34.63 27.41 25.57
CA GLN A 478 34.06 27.06 24.28
C GLN A 478 32.53 27.11 24.30
N ASN A 479 31.91 27.67 25.36
CA ASN A 479 30.46 27.74 25.54
C ASN A 479 29.77 26.39 25.28
N HIS A 480 30.37 25.30 25.77
CA HIS A 480 29.82 23.96 25.61
C HIS A 480 28.47 23.89 26.34
N PRO A 481 27.39 23.45 25.69
CA PRO A 481 26.12 23.25 26.35
C PRO A 481 26.27 22.12 27.37
N ARG A 482 25.87 22.34 28.64
CA ARG A 482 26.01 21.34 29.71
C ARG A 482 27.48 20.96 29.99
N PHE A 483 28.34 21.98 30.15
CA PHE A 483 29.78 21.80 30.34
C PHE A 483 30.14 20.95 31.56
N ALA A 484 29.43 21.10 32.69
CA ALA A 484 29.71 20.33 33.90
C ALA A 484 29.49 18.83 33.66
N GLU A 485 28.39 18.46 33.01
CA GLU A 485 28.07 17.08 32.67
C GLU A 485 29.03 16.52 31.62
N TRP A 486 29.51 17.37 30.69
CA TRP A 486 30.59 16.99 29.76
C TRP A 486 31.89 16.66 30.51
N VAL A 487 32.30 17.50 31.48
CA VAL A 487 33.49 17.23 32.32
C VAL A 487 33.33 15.93 33.10
N GLN A 488 32.17 15.74 33.75
CA GLN A 488 31.84 14.49 34.46
C GLN A 488 31.94 13.27 33.53
N GLY A 489 31.36 13.37 32.33
CA GLY A 489 31.42 12.32 31.31
C GLY A 489 32.84 12.01 30.86
N MET A 490 33.69 13.02 30.68
CA MET A 490 35.10 12.83 30.32
C MET A 490 35.91 12.15 31.42
N VAL A 491 35.68 12.53 32.69
CA VAL A 491 36.31 11.87 33.84
C VAL A 491 35.86 10.40 33.95
N ALA A 492 34.56 10.13 33.79
CA ALA A 492 34.02 8.78 33.78
C ALA A 492 34.60 7.94 32.63
N TYR A 493 34.71 8.52 31.43
CA TYR A 493 35.32 7.87 30.28
C TYR A 493 36.79 7.52 30.52
N ILE A 494 37.60 8.46 31.04
CA ILE A 494 39.01 8.17 31.37
C ILE A 494 39.10 7.09 32.45
N SER A 495 38.22 7.11 33.44
CA SER A 495 38.17 6.10 34.51
C SER A 495 37.80 4.72 33.98
N MET A 496 36.90 4.64 32.99
CA MET A 496 36.56 3.40 32.30
C MET A 496 37.74 2.84 31.49
N VAL A 497 38.50 3.70 30.80
CA VAL A 497 39.64 3.28 29.95
C VAL A 497 40.87 2.92 30.78
N ASN A 498 41.20 3.75 31.78
CA ASN A 498 42.37 3.59 32.64
C ASN A 498 42.05 4.08 34.07
N PRO A 499 41.60 3.17 34.96
CA PRO A 499 41.18 3.51 36.32
C PRO A 499 42.25 4.25 37.13
N ALA A 500 43.53 3.87 36.97
CA ALA A 500 44.65 4.51 37.67
C ALA A 500 44.82 5.99 37.28
N GLN A 501 44.55 6.33 36.01
CA GLN A 501 44.60 7.71 35.54
C GLN A 501 43.31 8.49 35.83
N GLY A 502 42.16 7.80 35.87
CA GLY A 502 40.85 8.37 36.17
C GLY A 502 40.68 8.76 37.63
N LYS A 503 41.16 7.94 38.58
CA LYS A 503 41.04 8.17 40.03
C LYS A 503 41.41 9.61 40.48
N PRO A 504 42.61 10.14 40.16
CA PRO A 504 42.97 11.50 40.59
C PRO A 504 42.09 12.60 39.95
N LEU A 505 41.53 12.35 38.76
CA LEU A 505 40.62 13.28 38.09
C LEU A 505 39.23 13.27 38.74
N ALA A 506 38.73 12.09 39.12
CA ALA A 506 37.49 11.91 39.85
C ALA A 506 37.56 12.57 41.23
N GLU A 507 38.67 12.38 41.96
CA GLU A 507 38.92 13.05 43.25
C GLU A 507 39.01 14.57 43.10
N ALA A 508 39.67 15.07 42.06
CA ALA A 508 39.70 16.50 41.77
C ALA A 508 38.31 17.06 41.50
N LEU A 509 37.49 16.37 40.71
CA LEU A 509 36.12 16.80 40.41
C LEU A 509 35.22 16.75 41.65
N ALA A 510 35.27 15.68 42.45
CA ALA A 510 34.50 15.56 43.68
C ALA A 510 34.80 16.69 44.69
N ARG A 511 36.07 17.12 44.78
CA ARG A 511 36.45 18.29 45.61
C ARG A 511 35.83 19.60 45.12
N LEU A 512 35.60 19.76 43.82
CA LEU A 512 34.93 20.95 43.27
C LEU A 512 33.44 20.94 43.60
N ASP A 513 32.80 19.78 43.57
CA ASP A 513 31.39 19.64 43.91
C ASP A 513 31.16 19.84 45.42
N ALA A 514 32.05 19.33 46.27
CA ALA A 514 31.98 19.56 47.72
C ALA A 514 32.14 21.03 48.12
N LYS A 515 32.91 21.83 47.36
CA LYS A 515 33.07 23.27 47.58
C LYS A 515 31.83 24.09 47.20
N LYS A 516 30.88 23.53 46.45
CA LYS A 516 29.68 24.27 46.02
C LYS A 516 28.61 24.42 47.11
N GLY A 517 28.69 23.67 48.22
CA GLY A 517 27.65 23.65 49.25
C GLY A 517 26.30 23.10 48.74
N PRO A 518 25.37 22.71 49.63
CA PRO A 518 24.03 22.25 49.23
C PRO A 518 23.22 23.33 48.51
#